data_AF-A0A0G9HA48-F1
#
_entry.id   AF-A0A0G9HA48-F1
#
_cell.length_a   1.000
_cell.length_b   1.000
_cell.length_c   1.000
_cell.angle_alpha   90.00
_cell.angle_beta   90.00
_cell.angle_gamma   90.00
#
_symmetry.space_group_name_H-M   'P 1'
#
loop_
_entity.id
_entity.type
_entity.pdbx_description
1 polymer ?
#
loop_
_entity_poly.entity_id
_entity_poly.type
_entity_poly.pdbx_seq_one_letter_code
_entity_poly.pdbx_strand_id
1 'polypeptide(L)'
;MVNDDFIEALALIPALRHAERRTHERWDFNPPLSMVYAMVGKALADGFEEMTDGQRVYALGVIRHGLALKGWRHALVREALLSTFKARAGGLRKECAAQIHAYLNQLSC
;
A
#
# COMPACT_ATOMS: atom_id res chain seq x y z
N MET A 1 3.20 -15.64 -13.12
CA MET A 1 3.17 -14.42 -12.30
C MET A 1 1.74 -13.90 -12.33
N VAL A 2 1.04 -13.87 -11.19
CA VAL A 2 -0.29 -13.24 -11.15
C VAL A 2 -0.05 -11.74 -11.33
N ASN A 3 -0.50 -11.20 -12.46
CA ASN A 3 -0.40 -9.78 -12.75
C ASN A 3 -1.60 -9.10 -12.09
N ASP A 4 -1.37 -8.42 -10.97
CA ASP A 4 -2.42 -7.72 -10.23
C ASP A 4 -2.37 -6.23 -10.56
N ASP A 5 -3.29 -5.79 -11.42
CA ASP A 5 -3.44 -4.41 -11.89
C ASP A 5 -3.43 -3.35 -10.77
N PHE A 6 -3.94 -3.70 -9.59
CA PHE A 6 -3.90 -2.85 -8.41
C PHE A 6 -2.46 -2.61 -7.91
N ILE A 7 -1.66 -3.66 -7.81
CA ILE A 7 -0.26 -3.55 -7.39
C ILE A 7 0.56 -2.86 -8.47
N GLU A 8 0.30 -3.14 -9.75
CA GLU A 8 0.94 -2.43 -10.87
C GLU A 8 0.66 -0.93 -10.86
N ALA A 9 -0.58 -0.54 -10.54
CA ALA A 9 -0.94 0.87 -10.37
C ALA A 9 -0.13 1.52 -9.24
N LEU A 10 -0.06 0.90 -8.06
CA LEU A 10 0.79 1.39 -6.96
C LEU A 10 2.28 1.41 -7.36
N ALA A 11 2.74 0.43 -8.13
CA ALA A 11 4.09 0.34 -8.64
C ALA A 11 4.41 1.41 -9.71
N LEU A 12 3.49 2.31 -10.09
CA LEU A 12 3.89 3.51 -10.82
C LEU A 12 4.73 4.47 -9.95
N ILE A 13 4.65 4.33 -8.62
CA ILE A 13 5.54 5.03 -7.69
C ILE A 13 6.85 4.24 -7.57
N PRO A 14 8.02 4.82 -7.93
CA PRO A 14 9.28 4.08 -8.01
C PRO A 14 9.68 3.34 -6.72
N ALA A 15 9.46 3.96 -5.55
CA ALA A 15 9.75 3.33 -4.27
C ALA A 15 8.92 2.06 -4.03
N LEU A 16 7.64 2.07 -4.47
CA LEU A 16 6.74 0.93 -4.33
C LEU A 16 7.09 -0.18 -5.32
N ARG A 17 7.42 0.16 -6.58
CA ARG A 17 7.95 -0.80 -7.57
C ARG A 17 9.20 -1.51 -7.09
N HIS A 18 10.10 -0.77 -6.45
CA HIS A 18 11.32 -1.36 -5.91
C HIS A 18 11.01 -2.35 -4.76
N ALA A 19 10.03 -2.06 -3.92
CA ALA A 19 9.59 -2.97 -2.86
C ALA A 19 8.92 -4.23 -3.40
N GLU A 20 8.02 -4.08 -4.36
CA GLU A 20 7.37 -5.17 -5.09
C GLU A 20 8.42 -6.11 -5.73
N ARG A 21 9.32 -5.57 -6.56
CA ARG A 21 10.39 -6.36 -7.20
C ARG A 21 11.26 -7.11 -6.20
N ARG A 22 11.73 -6.45 -5.14
CA ARG A 22 12.53 -7.11 -4.10
C ARG A 22 11.76 -8.22 -3.39
N THR A 23 10.44 -8.08 -3.25
CA THR A 23 9.60 -9.12 -2.65
C THR A 23 9.51 -10.34 -3.56
N HIS A 24 9.33 -10.13 -4.87
CA HIS A 24 9.38 -11.22 -5.84
C HIS A 24 10.74 -11.91 -5.88
N GLU A 25 11.83 -11.15 -5.97
CA GLU A 25 13.20 -11.70 -6.02
C GLU A 25 13.54 -12.56 -4.79
N ARG A 26 13.04 -12.20 -3.60
CA ARG A 26 13.27 -12.96 -2.36
C ARG A 26 12.46 -14.25 -2.22
N TRP A 27 11.41 -14.42 -3.01
CA TRP A 27 10.49 -15.54 -2.93
C TRP A 27 10.53 -16.42 -4.18
N ASP A 28 11.72 -16.55 -4.78
CA ASP A 28 11.92 -17.30 -6.03
C ASP A 28 10.89 -16.91 -7.11
N PHE A 29 10.59 -15.61 -7.18
CA PHE A 29 9.62 -14.97 -8.08
C PHE A 29 8.15 -15.34 -7.87
N ASN A 30 7.81 -16.11 -6.83
CA ASN A 30 6.44 -16.54 -6.51
C ASN A 30 6.01 -16.26 -5.06
N PRO A 31 6.00 -14.98 -4.61
CA PRO A 31 5.51 -14.63 -3.28
C PRO A 31 3.99 -14.83 -3.17
N PRO A 32 3.47 -15.17 -1.97
CA PRO A 32 2.04 -15.04 -1.69
C PRO A 32 1.57 -13.60 -1.92
N LEU A 33 0.40 -13.40 -2.55
CA LEU A 33 -0.12 -12.05 -2.84
C LEU A 33 -0.27 -11.19 -1.58
N SER A 34 -0.70 -11.78 -0.46
CA SER A 34 -0.77 -11.07 0.83
C SER A 34 0.58 -10.51 1.27
N MET A 35 1.68 -11.22 1.01
CA MET A 35 3.04 -10.74 1.29
C MET A 35 3.39 -9.55 0.40
N VAL A 36 3.06 -9.60 -0.90
CA VAL A 36 3.29 -8.47 -1.83
C VAL A 36 2.55 -7.22 -1.34
N TYR A 37 1.27 -7.35 -0.99
CA TYR A 37 0.46 -6.26 -0.45
C TYR A 37 1.03 -5.70 0.86
N ALA A 38 1.47 -6.57 1.77
CA ALA A 38 2.09 -6.15 3.03
C ALA A 38 3.41 -5.40 2.79
N MET A 39 4.26 -5.89 1.88
CA MET A 39 5.54 -5.25 1.56
C MET A 39 5.38 -3.90 0.86
N VAL A 40 4.39 -3.77 -0.02
CA VAL A 40 4.00 -2.47 -0.59
C VAL A 40 3.45 -1.54 0.49
N GLY A 41 2.60 -2.05 1.40
CA GLY A 41 2.11 -1.27 2.55
C GLY A 41 3.23 -0.77 3.48
N LYS A 42 4.26 -1.60 3.71
CA LYS A 42 5.47 -1.20 4.43
C LYS A 42 6.23 -0.11 3.69
N ALA A 43 6.51 -0.29 2.40
CA ALA A 43 7.25 0.71 1.60
C ALA A 43 6.50 2.03 1.48
N LEU A 44 5.17 1.97 1.41
CA LEU A 44 4.30 3.14 1.50
C LEU A 44 4.48 3.85 2.84
N ALA A 45 4.53 3.14 3.97
CA ALA A 45 4.79 3.74 5.28
C ALA A 45 6.17 4.40 5.36
N ASP A 46 7.20 3.65 4.96
CA ASP A 46 8.59 4.06 5.11
C ASP A 46 8.90 5.32 4.28
N GLY A 47 8.30 5.45 3.08
CA GLY A 47 8.55 6.56 2.16
C GLY A 47 7.46 7.63 2.09
N PHE A 48 6.38 7.54 2.88
CA PHE A 48 5.21 8.40 2.68
C PHE A 48 5.53 9.89 2.79
N GLU A 49 6.36 10.28 3.76
CA GLU A 49 6.72 11.69 4.00
C GLU A 49 7.65 12.26 2.93
N GLU A 50 8.39 11.39 2.23
CA GLU A 50 9.34 11.74 1.18
C GLU A 50 8.67 11.80 -0.20
N MET A 51 7.45 11.27 -0.32
CA MET A 51 6.65 11.35 -1.53
C MET A 51 6.17 12.79 -1.77
N THR A 52 6.24 13.20 -3.03
CA THR A 52 5.58 14.43 -3.48
C THR A 52 4.08 14.38 -3.21
N ASP A 53 3.42 15.54 -3.13
CA ASP A 53 1.97 15.61 -2.91
C ASP A 53 1.20 14.85 -3.99
N GLY A 54 1.62 14.94 -5.25
CA GLY A 54 1.03 14.20 -6.36
C GLY A 54 1.13 12.68 -6.19
N GLN A 55 2.27 12.17 -5.73
CA GLN A 55 2.45 10.74 -5.44
C GLN A 55 1.59 10.28 -4.27
N ARG A 56 1.49 11.08 -3.20
CA ARG A 56 0.64 10.78 -2.04
C ARG A 56 -0.83 10.73 -2.45
N VAL A 57 -1.31 11.75 -3.17
CA VAL A 57 -2.70 11.79 -3.69
C VAL A 57 -2.98 10.60 -4.60
N TYR A 58 -2.04 10.27 -5.50
CA TYR A 58 -2.17 9.12 -6.39
C TYR A 58 -2.27 7.80 -5.62
N ALA A 59 -1.33 7.53 -4.70
CA ALA A 59 -1.33 6.31 -3.89
C ALA A 59 -2.63 6.14 -3.10
N LEU A 60 -3.09 7.22 -2.45
CA LEU A 60 -4.34 7.22 -1.71
C LEU A 60 -5.54 6.97 -2.62
N GLY A 61 -5.57 7.58 -3.80
CA GLY A 61 -6.61 7.34 -4.82
C GLY A 61 -6.69 5.88 -5.27
N VAL A 62 -5.53 5.26 -5.53
CA VAL A 62 -5.46 3.83 -5.87
C VAL A 62 -5.96 2.97 -4.72
N ILE A 63 -5.50 3.22 -3.49
CA ILE A 63 -5.96 2.50 -2.29
C ILE A 63 -7.47 2.62 -2.10
N ARG A 64 -8.04 3.82 -2.26
CA ARG A 64 -9.48 4.06 -2.19
C ARG A 64 -10.23 3.25 -3.25
N HIS A 65 -9.71 3.23 -4.48
CA HIS A 65 -10.30 2.39 -5.53
C HIS A 65 -10.27 0.90 -5.14
N GLY A 66 -9.13 0.40 -4.64
CA GLY A 66 -8.99 -0.98 -4.17
C GLY A 66 -9.94 -1.36 -3.03
N LEU A 67 -10.24 -0.44 -2.12
CA LEU A 67 -11.25 -0.64 -1.08
C LEU A 67 -12.69 -0.63 -1.60
N ALA A 68 -12.96 0.13 -2.67
CA ALA A 68 -14.27 0.14 -3.31
C ALA A 68 -14.57 -1.13 -4.12
N LEU A 69 -13.53 -1.90 -4.48
CA LEU A 69 -13.70 -3.22 -5.08
C LEU A 69 -14.33 -4.20 -4.07
N LYS A 70 -14.94 -5.27 -4.57
CA LYS A 70 -15.46 -6.38 -3.76
C LYS A 70 -14.58 -7.62 -3.93
N GLY A 71 -14.62 -8.53 -2.96
CA GLY A 71 -13.93 -9.82 -3.02
C GLY A 71 -12.50 -9.79 -2.49
N TRP A 72 -11.65 -10.69 -3.01
CA TRP A 72 -10.32 -10.94 -2.45
C TRP A 72 -9.40 -9.72 -2.46
N ARG A 73 -9.48 -8.84 -3.48
CA ARG A 73 -8.69 -7.59 -3.52
C ARG A 73 -9.02 -6.66 -2.36
N HIS A 74 -10.31 -6.49 -2.06
CA HIS A 74 -10.72 -5.69 -0.89
C HIS A 74 -10.09 -6.22 0.39
N ALA A 75 -10.13 -7.54 0.59
CA ALA A 75 -9.53 -8.18 1.75
C ALA A 75 -8.01 -7.95 1.80
N LEU A 76 -7.28 -8.13 0.69
CA LEU A 76 -5.83 -7.89 0.66
C LEU A 76 -5.45 -6.42 0.90
N VAL A 77 -6.19 -5.47 0.34
CA VAL A 77 -5.98 -4.03 0.62
C VAL A 77 -6.19 -3.75 2.10
N ARG A 78 -7.28 -4.24 2.69
CA ARG A 78 -7.63 -3.97 4.09
C ARG A 78 -6.71 -4.67 5.08
N GLU A 79 -6.50 -5.98 4.90
CA GLU A 79 -5.89 -6.85 5.91
C GLU A 79 -4.37 -6.96 5.78
N ALA A 80 -3.83 -6.83 4.56
CA ALA A 80 -2.38 -6.88 4.35
C ALA A 80 -1.77 -5.49 4.17
N LEU A 81 -2.23 -4.74 3.16
CA LEU A 81 -1.63 -3.44 2.82
C LEU A 81 -1.88 -2.40 3.92
N LEU A 82 -3.14 -2.13 4.25
CA LEU A 82 -3.50 -1.08 5.20
C LEU A 82 -3.14 -1.45 6.64
N SER A 83 -3.28 -2.72 7.02
CA SER A 83 -2.84 -3.18 8.34
C SER A 83 -1.34 -2.93 8.54
N THR A 84 -0.52 -3.31 7.55
CA THR A 84 0.94 -3.07 7.60
C THR A 84 1.27 -1.58 7.57
N PHE A 85 0.60 -0.82 6.70
CA PHE A 85 0.78 0.62 6.59
C PHE A 85 0.47 1.32 7.92
N LYS A 86 -0.67 1.02 8.55
CA LYS A 86 -1.05 1.58 9.86
C LYS A 86 -0.07 1.19 10.97
N ALA A 87 0.32 -0.09 11.03
CA ALA A 87 1.24 -0.58 12.05
C ALA A 87 2.61 0.10 11.98
N ARG A 88 3.06 0.46 10.78
CA ARG A 88 4.33 1.17 10.55
C ARG A 88 4.19 2.69 10.65
N ALA A 89 3.05 3.24 10.24
CA ALA A 89 2.74 4.66 10.33
C ALA A 89 2.63 5.18 11.77
N GLY A 90 2.42 4.30 12.76
CA GLY A 90 2.51 4.66 14.19
C GLY A 90 3.88 5.22 14.62
N GLY A 91 4.92 5.03 13.81
CA GLY A 91 6.25 5.65 13.98
C GLY A 91 6.50 6.91 13.15
N LEU A 92 5.55 7.34 12.29
CA LEU A 92 5.65 8.56 11.49
C LEU A 92 5.33 9.81 12.34
N ARG A 93 5.65 11.00 11.82
CA ARG A 93 5.27 12.25 12.49
C ARG A 93 3.75 12.27 12.72
N LYS A 94 3.34 12.71 13.91
CA LYS A 94 1.93 12.68 14.38
C LYS A 94 0.93 13.23 13.35
N GLU A 95 1.30 14.27 12.61
CA GLU A 95 0.46 14.90 11.60
C GLU A 95 0.22 14.02 10.36
N CYS A 96 1.25 13.31 9.92
CA CYS A 96 1.18 12.38 8.79
C CYS A 96 0.33 11.15 9.14
N ALA A 97 0.58 10.58 10.32
CA ALA A 97 -0.23 9.51 10.87
C ALA A 97 -1.71 9.94 11.00
N ALA A 98 -1.99 11.16 11.48
CA ALA A 98 -3.35 11.67 11.60
C ALA A 98 -4.07 11.82 10.25
N GLN A 99 -3.40 12.30 9.20
CA GLN A 99 -3.99 12.39 7.86
C GLN A 99 -4.30 11.00 7.29
N ILE A 100 -3.39 10.06 7.45
CA ILE A 100 -3.57 8.66 7.06
C ILE A 100 -4.73 8.04 7.85
N HIS A 101 -4.76 8.20 9.17
CA HIS A 101 -5.83 7.66 10.01
C HIS A 101 -7.19 8.28 9.68
N ALA A 102 -7.26 9.60 9.47
CA ALA A 102 -8.48 10.29 9.06
C ALA A 102 -8.98 9.77 7.70
N TYR A 103 -8.09 9.64 6.73
CA TYR A 103 -8.42 9.11 5.41
C TYR A 103 -8.92 7.65 5.47
N LEU A 104 -8.26 6.80 6.25
CA LEU A 104 -8.63 5.39 6.40
C LEU A 104 -9.93 5.21 7.18
N ASN A 105 -10.22 6.08 8.14
CA ASN A 105 -11.50 6.09 8.86
C ASN A 105 -12.65 6.53 7.93
N GLN A 106 -12.43 7.50 7.04
CA GLN A 106 -13.42 7.90 6.03
C GLN A 106 -13.75 6.80 5.02
N LEU A 107 -12.84 5.85 4.79
CA LEU A 107 -13.04 4.71 3.88
C LEU A 107 -13.67 3.49 4.57
N SER A 108 -13.82 3.54 5.90
CA SER A 108 -14.40 2.46 6.71
C SER A 108 -15.87 2.73 7.09
N CYS A 109 -16.42 3.87 6.67
CA CYS A 109 -17.83 4.28 6.79
C CYS A 109 -18.53 4.11 5.44
#